data_AF-A0A942B4R5-F1
#
_entry.id   AF-A0A942B4R5-F1
#
_cell.length_a   1.000
_cell.length_b   1.000
_cell.length_c   1.000
_cell.angle_alpha   90.00
_cell.angle_beta   90.00
_cell.angle_gamma   90.00
#
_symmetry.space_group_name_H-M   'P 1'
#
loop_
_entity.id
_entity.type
_entity.pdbx_description
1 polymer ?
#
loop_
_entity_poly.entity_id
_entity_poly.type
_entity_poly.pdbx_seq_one_letter_code
_entity_poly.pdbx_strand_id
1 'polypeptide(L)'
;MSDVVRRYCDLVTGYGQLTTFVAVAEGVKPVMDDWVAGPALSDYTEFVTGLGLAMEVGPLFETLAESELAEITGGASLNTTRARAGLAADSVVAGRTQVFVGHDAQRVLEAARAGWYNLVAEDRVVLKPWIDHYWFGRALGYPDCCLDAFARDGAWNLTNPYAAAAARTEGAALALCNPVMRHSGFGYLNHYPCRFDCPASARYSASVRRALLGHGTGLVERADRYARAPYLLLSGWAGFGFDGVLEGTTVRYSVCWQVPTNKPNNAVAKLLSDGNRVELVGNVLSVWRTDTFVGSYEIRADHYAPEHPTFVDFRGSIDSPEPA
;
A
#
# COMPACT_ATOMS: atom_id res chain seq x y z
N MET A 1 -7.27 21.70 -5.00
CA MET A 1 -7.93 20.39 -4.83
C MET A 1 -9.37 20.54 -5.28
N SER A 2 -9.83 19.73 -6.24
CA SER A 2 -11.20 19.80 -6.75
C SER A 2 -12.22 19.42 -5.67
N ASP A 3 -13.49 19.80 -5.90
CA ASP A 3 -14.59 19.45 -4.99
C ASP A 3 -14.84 17.94 -4.94
N VAL A 4 -14.67 17.24 -6.07
CA VAL A 4 -14.74 15.77 -6.16
C VAL A 4 -13.73 15.12 -5.20
N VAL A 5 -12.48 15.58 -5.21
CA VAL A 5 -11.44 15.04 -4.35
C VAL A 5 -11.72 15.35 -2.88
N ARG A 6 -12.17 16.58 -2.56
CA ARG A 6 -12.54 16.95 -1.19
C ARG A 6 -13.68 16.08 -0.67
N ARG A 7 -14.75 15.93 -1.45
CA ARG A 7 -15.92 15.12 -1.11
C ARG A 7 -15.53 13.65 -0.87
N TYR A 8 -14.67 13.09 -1.72
CA TYR A 8 -14.14 11.74 -1.51
C TYR A 8 -13.44 11.62 -0.15
N CYS A 9 -12.53 12.54 0.18
CA CYS A 9 -11.77 12.49 1.44
C CYS A 9 -12.68 12.63 2.67
N ASP A 10 -13.73 13.46 2.57
CA ASP A 10 -14.72 13.63 3.64
C ASP A 10 -15.50 12.33 3.90
N LEU A 11 -15.92 11.64 2.82
CA LEU A 11 -16.70 10.40 2.91
C LEU A 11 -15.89 9.23 3.46
N VAL A 12 -14.62 9.11 3.06
CA VAL A 12 -13.74 8.02 3.56
C VAL A 12 -12.97 8.40 4.82
N THR A 13 -13.19 9.62 5.34
CA THR A 13 -12.53 10.18 6.53
C THR A 13 -11.00 10.07 6.48
N GLY A 14 -10.40 10.42 5.34
CA GLY A 14 -8.95 10.39 5.19
C GLY A 14 -8.47 10.40 3.74
N TYR A 15 -7.20 10.06 3.56
CA TYR A 15 -6.53 10.09 2.26
C TYR A 15 -6.15 8.71 1.72
N GLY A 16 -6.32 7.62 2.48
CA GLY A 16 -5.62 6.34 2.26
C GLY A 16 -5.58 5.81 0.82
N GLN A 17 -6.68 5.94 0.06
CA GLN A 17 -6.81 5.48 -1.33
C GLN A 17 -6.99 6.62 -2.34
N LEU A 18 -6.68 7.86 -1.97
CA LEU A 18 -6.96 9.05 -2.77
C LEU A 18 -6.36 9.01 -4.19
N THR A 19 -5.07 8.67 -4.33
CA THR A 19 -4.43 8.58 -5.65
C THR A 19 -5.05 7.48 -6.52
N THR A 20 -5.42 6.35 -5.91
CA THR A 20 -6.13 5.25 -6.56
C THR A 20 -7.53 5.68 -7.02
N PHE A 21 -8.26 6.41 -6.17
CA PHE A 21 -9.59 6.95 -6.49
C PHE A 21 -9.54 7.90 -7.68
N VAL A 22 -8.63 8.87 -7.68
CA VAL A 22 -8.44 9.76 -8.83
C VAL A 22 -8.10 8.96 -10.08
N ALA A 23 -7.24 7.94 -9.98
CA ALA A 23 -6.90 7.11 -11.12
C ALA A 23 -8.12 6.35 -11.69
N VAL A 24 -9.05 5.90 -10.85
CA VAL A 24 -10.30 5.26 -11.30
C VAL A 24 -11.26 6.28 -11.90
N ALA A 25 -11.51 7.38 -11.19
CA ALA A 25 -12.41 8.44 -11.66
C ALA A 25 -12.01 8.96 -13.06
N GLU A 26 -10.71 9.14 -13.29
CA GLU A 26 -10.14 9.60 -14.56
C GLU A 26 -9.90 8.47 -15.59
N GLY A 27 -10.33 7.23 -15.30
CA GLY A 27 -10.26 6.10 -16.23
C GLY A 27 -8.85 5.54 -16.47
N VAL A 28 -7.85 5.94 -15.68
CA VAL A 28 -6.48 5.41 -15.73
C VAL A 28 -6.41 4.01 -15.14
N LYS A 29 -7.11 3.78 -14.04
CA LYS A 29 -7.20 2.49 -13.35
C LYS A 29 -8.59 1.89 -13.58
N PRO A 30 -8.72 0.62 -13.96
CA PRO A 30 -10.03 0.04 -14.28
C PRO A 30 -10.94 -0.09 -13.05
N VAL A 31 -10.39 -0.56 -11.94
CA VAL A 31 -11.11 -0.84 -10.69
C VAL A 31 -10.21 -0.55 -9.50
N MET A 32 -10.77 -0.08 -8.40
CA MET A 32 -10.14 -0.04 -7.08
C MET A 32 -10.99 -0.77 -6.05
N ASP A 33 -10.38 -1.17 -4.94
CA ASP A 33 -11.07 -1.45 -3.70
C ASP A 33 -10.89 -0.31 -2.69
N ASP A 34 -11.93 -0.03 -1.91
CA ASP A 34 -11.92 0.97 -0.84
C ASP A 34 -12.63 0.44 0.40
N TRP A 35 -12.46 1.15 1.52
CA TRP A 35 -13.03 0.79 2.82
C TRP A 35 -13.88 1.93 3.36
N VAL A 36 -15.20 1.77 3.30
CA VAL A 36 -16.16 2.81 3.67
C VAL A 36 -16.81 2.45 5.00
N ALA A 37 -16.95 3.43 5.90
CA ALA A 37 -17.67 3.22 7.15
C ALA A 37 -19.15 2.90 6.85
N GLY A 38 -19.74 1.94 7.55
CA GLY A 38 -21.15 1.55 7.36
C GLY A 38 -22.12 2.76 7.29
N PRO A 39 -22.05 3.71 8.25
CA PRO A 39 -22.89 4.91 8.23
C PRO A 39 -22.70 5.84 7.02
N ALA A 40 -21.55 5.79 6.35
CA ALA A 40 -21.23 6.62 5.19
C ALA A 40 -21.56 5.94 3.85
N LEU A 41 -21.99 4.67 3.86
CA LEU A 41 -22.15 3.87 2.64
C LEU A 41 -23.20 4.45 1.68
N SER A 42 -24.33 4.94 2.20
CA SER A 42 -25.38 5.53 1.36
C SER A 42 -24.87 6.78 0.62
N ASP A 43 -24.26 7.72 1.35
CA ASP A 43 -23.68 8.93 0.78
C ASP A 43 -22.55 8.63 -0.20
N TYR A 44 -21.73 7.62 0.10
CA TYR A 44 -20.66 7.17 -0.79
C TYR A 44 -21.22 6.55 -2.08
N THR A 45 -22.28 5.74 -1.97
CA THR A 45 -22.99 5.15 -3.13
C THR A 45 -23.54 6.24 -4.05
N GLU A 46 -24.22 7.23 -3.48
CA GLU A 46 -24.75 8.37 -4.23
C GLU A 46 -23.63 9.14 -4.92
N PHE A 47 -22.54 9.42 -4.18
CA PHE A 47 -21.36 10.10 -4.72
C PHE A 47 -20.74 9.36 -5.90
N VAL A 48 -20.47 8.06 -5.77
CA VAL A 48 -19.88 7.24 -6.84
C VAL A 48 -20.80 7.13 -8.05
N THR A 49 -22.10 6.94 -7.81
CA THR A 49 -23.12 6.89 -8.88
C THR A 49 -23.23 8.22 -9.61
N GLY A 50 -23.16 9.34 -8.88
CA GLY A 50 -23.15 10.69 -9.46
C GLY A 50 -21.94 10.99 -10.35
N LEU A 51 -20.84 10.24 -10.19
CA LEU A 51 -19.68 10.29 -11.08
C LEU A 51 -19.81 9.34 -12.29
N GLY A 52 -20.91 8.59 -12.41
CA GLY A 52 -21.12 7.60 -13.47
C GLY A 52 -20.30 6.32 -13.30
N LEU A 53 -19.80 6.05 -12.10
CA LEU A 53 -19.01 4.86 -11.79
C LEU A 53 -19.93 3.72 -11.31
N ALA A 54 -19.60 2.50 -11.71
CA ALA A 54 -20.18 1.28 -11.16
C ALA A 54 -19.56 0.97 -9.79
N MET A 55 -20.37 0.36 -8.92
CA MET A 55 -19.92 -0.06 -7.58
C MET A 55 -20.49 -1.42 -7.21
N GLU A 56 -19.67 -2.25 -6.57
CA GLU A 56 -20.10 -3.46 -5.89
C GLU A 56 -19.74 -3.36 -4.40
N VAL A 57 -20.72 -3.61 -3.54
CA VAL A 57 -20.53 -3.60 -2.09
C VAL A 57 -20.19 -5.01 -1.62
N GLY A 58 -19.02 -5.16 -1.02
CA GLY A 58 -18.58 -6.39 -0.41
C GLY A 58 -19.24 -6.68 0.95
N PRO A 59 -18.72 -7.66 1.70
CA PRO A 59 -19.20 -7.92 3.05
C PRO A 59 -18.85 -6.76 4.00
N LEU A 60 -19.66 -6.62 5.05
CA LEU A 60 -19.35 -5.76 6.19
C LEU A 60 -18.30 -6.47 7.06
N PHE A 61 -17.28 -5.73 7.47
CA PHE A 61 -16.22 -6.23 8.34
C PHE A 61 -16.30 -5.58 9.72
N GLU A 62 -16.52 -6.43 10.72
CA GLU A 62 -16.40 -6.10 12.13
C GLU A 62 -15.05 -6.55 12.65
N THR A 63 -14.25 -5.63 13.18
CA THR A 63 -12.94 -5.96 13.75
C THR A 63 -13.09 -6.92 14.92
N LEU A 64 -12.42 -8.08 14.86
CA LEU A 64 -12.40 -9.08 15.92
C LEU A 64 -11.40 -8.68 17.01
N ALA A 65 -11.78 -8.85 18.28
CA ALA A 65 -10.87 -8.70 19.41
C ALA A 65 -9.82 -9.83 19.43
N GLU A 66 -8.68 -9.60 20.09
CA GLU A 66 -7.63 -10.63 20.21
C GLU A 66 -8.11 -11.89 20.93
N SER A 67 -9.00 -11.74 21.92
CA SER A 67 -9.62 -12.87 22.61
C SER A 67 -10.50 -13.71 21.67
N GLU A 68 -11.24 -13.09 20.75
CA GLU A 68 -12.06 -13.81 19.77
C GLU A 68 -11.18 -14.54 18.75
N LEU A 69 -10.07 -13.92 18.32
CA LEU A 69 -9.13 -14.55 17.39
C LEU A 69 -8.48 -15.82 17.97
N ALA A 70 -8.29 -15.89 19.29
CA ALA A 70 -7.75 -17.06 19.96
C ALA A 70 -8.74 -18.24 19.97
N GLU A 71 -10.04 -17.98 19.87
CA GLU A 71 -11.10 -19.00 19.83
C GLU A 71 -11.35 -19.52 18.40
N ILE A 72 -11.02 -18.72 17.38
CA ILE A 72 -11.20 -19.07 15.96
C ILE A 72 -10.14 -20.08 15.52
N THR A 73 -10.59 -21.21 14.97
CA THR A 73 -9.69 -22.22 14.39
C THR A 73 -8.94 -21.61 13.20
N GLY A 74 -7.61 -21.56 13.31
CA GLY A 74 -6.76 -20.93 12.32
C GLY A 74 -6.64 -19.41 12.45
N GLY A 75 -7.19 -18.79 13.51
CA GLY A 75 -7.15 -17.33 13.74
C GLY A 75 -5.75 -16.72 13.70
N ALA A 76 -4.72 -17.48 14.12
CA ALA A 76 -3.32 -17.09 14.01
C ALA A 76 -2.81 -16.85 12.57
N SER A 77 -3.53 -17.35 11.55
CA SER A 77 -3.21 -17.14 10.13
C SER A 77 -3.78 -15.83 9.53
N LEU A 78 -4.62 -15.09 10.27
CA LEU A 78 -5.16 -13.80 9.80
C LEU A 78 -4.12 -12.67 9.92
N ASN A 79 -3.56 -12.24 8.76
CA ASN A 79 -2.53 -11.20 8.65
C ASN A 79 -3.07 -9.78 8.80
N THR A 80 -4.09 -9.49 8.00
CA THR A 80 -4.42 -8.14 7.54
C THR A 80 -5.82 -7.78 7.99
N THR A 81 -6.78 -8.55 7.52
CA THR A 81 -8.20 -8.39 7.80
C THR A 81 -8.54 -9.37 8.90
N ARG A 82 -8.64 -8.86 10.13
CA ARG A 82 -9.09 -9.60 11.32
C ARG A 82 -10.53 -9.21 11.58
N ALA A 83 -11.42 -9.70 10.74
CA ALA A 83 -12.82 -9.32 10.82
C ALA A 83 -13.78 -10.45 10.50
N ARG A 84 -14.93 -10.41 11.18
CA ARG A 84 -16.09 -11.27 10.87
C ARG A 84 -16.83 -10.63 9.70
N ALA A 85 -17.16 -11.44 8.70
CA ALA A 85 -17.98 -10.99 7.58
C ALA A 85 -19.46 -11.04 7.97
N GLY A 86 -20.16 -9.93 7.77
CA GLY A 86 -21.61 -9.81 7.88
C GLY A 86 -22.25 -9.37 6.57
N LEU A 87 -23.57 -9.51 6.47
CA LEU A 87 -24.33 -8.94 5.34
C LEU A 87 -24.44 -7.42 5.52
N ALA A 88 -24.17 -6.66 4.46
CA ALA A 88 -24.21 -5.19 4.49
C ALA A 88 -25.63 -4.60 4.68
N ALA A 89 -26.68 -5.40 4.53
CA ALA A 89 -28.08 -4.97 4.63
C ALA A 89 -28.48 -4.48 6.04
N ASP A 90 -27.67 -4.75 7.06
CA ASP A 90 -27.85 -4.23 8.41
C ASP A 90 -27.11 -2.88 8.57
N SER A 91 -27.63 -1.83 7.93
CA SER A 91 -27.01 -0.50 7.77
C SER A 91 -26.79 0.30 9.08
N VAL A 92 -26.97 -0.31 10.25
CA VAL A 92 -26.82 0.32 11.58
C VAL A 92 -25.57 -0.20 12.30
N VAL A 93 -24.83 -1.13 11.70
CA VAL A 93 -23.74 -1.85 12.38
C VAL A 93 -22.43 -1.06 12.36
N ALA A 94 -21.73 -1.06 13.49
CA ALA A 94 -20.40 -0.50 13.65
C ALA A 94 -19.38 -1.32 12.83
N GLY A 95 -18.79 -0.73 11.80
CA GLY A 95 -17.82 -1.45 10.97
C GLY A 95 -17.45 -0.70 9.69
N ARG A 96 -16.66 -1.37 8.85
CA ARG A 96 -16.32 -0.89 7.51
C ARG A 96 -16.73 -1.93 6.48
N THR A 97 -17.37 -1.50 5.40
CA THR A 97 -17.59 -2.35 4.23
C THR A 97 -16.47 -2.13 3.24
N GLN A 98 -16.06 -3.20 2.58
CA GLN A 98 -15.25 -3.05 1.38
C GLN A 98 -16.18 -2.70 0.22
N VAL A 99 -15.74 -1.80 -0.65
CA VAL A 99 -16.42 -1.48 -1.90
C VAL A 99 -15.45 -1.62 -3.07
N PHE A 100 -15.95 -2.02 -4.22
CA PHE A 100 -15.22 -2.03 -5.48
C PHE A 100 -15.82 -0.99 -6.40
N VAL A 101 -14.99 -0.14 -7.00
CA VAL A 101 -15.44 1.00 -7.81
C VAL A 101 -14.69 1.01 -9.13
N GLY A 102 -15.40 1.26 -10.24
CA GLY A 102 -14.81 1.30 -11.58
C GLY A 102 -15.79 1.79 -12.65
N HIS A 103 -15.30 2.10 -13.85
CA HIS A 103 -16.15 2.49 -14.99
C HIS A 103 -16.90 1.29 -15.60
N ASP A 104 -16.33 0.09 -15.49
CA ASP A 104 -16.88 -1.14 -16.07
C ASP A 104 -17.48 -2.03 -14.98
N ALA A 105 -18.81 -2.14 -14.96
CA ALA A 105 -19.54 -2.94 -13.99
C ALA A 105 -19.15 -4.42 -13.99
N GLN A 106 -18.85 -5.00 -15.16
CA GLN A 106 -18.41 -6.40 -15.24
C GLN A 106 -17.06 -6.55 -14.55
N ARG A 107 -16.13 -5.62 -14.78
CA ARG A 107 -14.80 -5.67 -14.18
C ARG A 107 -14.82 -5.42 -12.68
N VAL A 108 -15.70 -4.54 -12.21
CA VAL A 108 -15.97 -4.33 -10.78
C VAL A 108 -16.43 -5.64 -10.14
N LEU A 109 -17.38 -6.34 -10.77
CA LEU A 109 -17.87 -7.63 -10.30
C LEU A 109 -16.79 -8.73 -10.32
N GLU A 110 -15.94 -8.77 -11.35
CA GLU A 110 -14.79 -9.68 -11.42
C GLU A 110 -13.80 -9.45 -10.26
N ALA A 111 -13.47 -8.19 -9.96
CA ALA A 111 -12.60 -7.83 -8.85
C ALA A 111 -13.21 -8.24 -7.50
N ALA A 112 -14.51 -7.96 -7.31
CA ALA A 112 -15.24 -8.32 -6.09
C ALA A 112 -15.27 -9.83 -5.85
N ARG A 113 -15.51 -10.62 -6.92
CA ARG A 113 -15.57 -12.09 -6.85
C ARG A 113 -14.22 -12.73 -6.59
N ALA A 114 -13.15 -12.20 -7.18
CA ALA A 114 -11.81 -12.69 -6.89
C ALA A 114 -11.49 -12.48 -5.40
N GLY A 115 -11.60 -11.22 -4.93
CA GLY A 115 -11.27 -10.83 -3.55
C GLY A 115 -9.83 -11.19 -3.17
N TRP A 116 -9.41 -10.87 -1.94
CA TRP A 116 -8.04 -11.17 -1.50
C TRP A 116 -7.88 -11.51 -0.02
N TYR A 117 -8.93 -11.40 0.79
CA TYR A 117 -8.86 -11.68 2.22
C TYR A 117 -9.35 -13.09 2.54
N ASN A 118 -8.71 -13.66 3.55
CA ASN A 118 -9.25 -14.80 4.25
C ASN A 118 -10.51 -14.37 5.00
N LEU A 119 -11.48 -15.28 5.11
CA LEU A 119 -12.74 -15.03 5.78
C LEU A 119 -12.86 -15.91 7.02
N VAL A 120 -13.52 -15.41 8.05
CA VAL A 120 -13.96 -16.24 9.17
C VAL A 120 -15.39 -16.69 8.88
N ALA A 121 -15.59 -18.00 8.76
CA ALA A 121 -16.89 -18.63 8.59
C ALA A 121 -17.02 -19.74 9.64
N GLU A 122 -18.09 -19.73 10.43
CA GLU A 122 -18.35 -20.74 11.48
C GLU A 122 -17.12 -20.97 12.40
N ASP A 123 -16.53 -19.89 12.92
CA ASP A 123 -15.35 -19.87 13.78
C ASP A 123 -14.11 -20.57 13.20
N ARG A 124 -14.01 -20.61 11.86
CA ARG A 124 -12.86 -21.13 11.11
C ARG A 124 -12.38 -20.13 10.09
N VAL A 125 -11.06 -20.02 9.96
CA VAL A 125 -10.46 -19.25 8.87
C VAL A 125 -10.53 -20.07 7.58
N VAL A 126 -11.18 -19.49 6.57
CA VAL A 126 -11.18 -19.97 5.19
C VAL A 126 -10.10 -19.21 4.43
N LEU A 127 -9.03 -19.94 4.10
CA LEU A 127 -7.95 -19.40 3.28
C LEU A 127 -8.38 -19.34 1.81
N LYS A 128 -8.10 -18.21 1.16
CA LYS A 128 -8.27 -18.09 -0.29
C LYS A 128 -7.15 -18.83 -1.03
N PRO A 129 -7.46 -19.55 -2.13
CA PRO A 129 -6.43 -20.09 -3.01
C PRO A 129 -5.48 -18.99 -3.48
N TRP A 130 -4.18 -19.29 -3.52
CA TRP A 130 -3.15 -18.31 -3.92
C TRP A 130 -3.39 -17.71 -5.31
N ILE A 131 -3.96 -18.50 -6.22
CA ILE A 131 -4.29 -18.08 -7.59
C ILE A 131 -5.32 -16.94 -7.63
N ASP A 132 -6.17 -16.79 -6.61
CA ASP A 132 -7.17 -15.72 -6.57
C ASP A 132 -6.50 -14.34 -6.46
N HIS A 133 -5.33 -14.23 -5.82
CA HIS A 133 -4.57 -12.97 -5.79
C HIS A 133 -4.10 -12.53 -7.17
N TYR A 134 -3.77 -13.48 -8.06
CA TYR A 134 -3.40 -13.18 -9.44
C TYR A 134 -4.60 -12.62 -10.20
N TRP A 135 -5.75 -13.29 -10.11
CA TRP A 135 -6.99 -12.83 -10.76
C TRP A 135 -7.49 -11.51 -10.21
N PHE A 136 -7.36 -11.30 -8.89
CA PHE A 136 -7.68 -10.05 -8.26
C PHE A 136 -6.81 -8.92 -8.79
N GLY A 137 -5.49 -9.10 -8.81
CA GLY A 137 -4.58 -8.10 -9.35
C GLY A 137 -4.82 -7.79 -10.84
N ARG A 138 -5.19 -8.82 -11.63
CA ARG A 138 -5.57 -8.65 -13.04
C ARG A 138 -6.85 -7.84 -13.20
N ALA A 139 -7.86 -8.08 -12.38
CA ALA A 139 -9.11 -7.31 -12.38
C ALA A 139 -8.85 -5.83 -12.05
N LEU A 140 -7.97 -5.57 -11.07
CA LEU A 140 -7.50 -4.23 -10.70
C LEU A 140 -6.60 -3.55 -11.75
N GLY A 141 -6.23 -4.26 -12.82
CA GLY A 141 -5.41 -3.73 -13.92
C GLY A 141 -3.92 -3.64 -13.64
N TYR A 142 -3.38 -4.47 -12.75
CA TYR A 142 -1.93 -4.53 -12.53
C TYR A 142 -1.21 -5.15 -13.74
N PRO A 143 0.04 -4.72 -14.04
CA PRO A 143 0.80 -5.27 -15.15
C PRO A 143 1.12 -6.76 -14.97
N ASP A 144 1.02 -7.55 -16.04
CA ASP A 144 1.27 -9.01 -16.02
C ASP A 144 2.63 -9.36 -15.41
N CYS A 145 3.70 -8.64 -15.76
CA CYS A 145 5.03 -8.89 -15.20
C CYS A 145 5.09 -8.69 -13.66
N CYS A 146 4.28 -7.78 -13.12
CA CYS A 146 4.16 -7.54 -11.68
C CYS A 146 3.29 -8.61 -11.02
N LEU A 147 2.23 -9.08 -11.71
CA LEU A 147 1.41 -10.21 -11.25
C LEU A 147 2.24 -11.49 -11.16
N ASP A 148 3.05 -11.78 -12.17
CA ASP A 148 3.93 -12.96 -12.19
C ASP A 148 4.97 -12.90 -11.06
N ALA A 149 5.54 -11.73 -10.80
CA ALA A 149 6.46 -11.54 -9.69
C ALA A 149 5.75 -11.68 -8.33
N PHE A 150 4.56 -11.10 -8.19
CA PHE A 150 3.77 -11.24 -6.97
C PHE A 150 3.35 -12.69 -6.72
N ALA A 151 3.01 -13.45 -7.76
CA ALA A 151 2.67 -14.87 -7.62
C ALA A 151 3.84 -15.70 -7.07
N ARG A 152 5.09 -15.28 -7.29
CA ARG A 152 6.30 -15.93 -6.75
C ARG A 152 6.67 -15.46 -5.35
N ASP A 153 6.66 -14.14 -5.12
CA ASP A 153 7.25 -13.51 -3.92
C ASP A 153 6.24 -12.77 -3.04
N GLY A 154 4.94 -12.89 -3.32
CA GLY A 154 3.88 -12.17 -2.62
C GLY A 154 3.50 -12.79 -1.26
N ALA A 155 4.05 -13.94 -0.89
CA ALA A 155 3.75 -14.62 0.37
C ALA A 155 4.40 -13.88 1.55
N TRP A 156 3.78 -12.81 2.04
CA TRP A 156 4.38 -11.86 2.99
C TRP A 156 4.90 -12.44 4.31
N ASN A 157 4.42 -13.62 4.69
CA ASN A 157 4.89 -14.36 5.87
C ASN A 157 6.18 -15.15 5.61
N LEU A 158 6.54 -15.37 4.34
CA LEU A 158 7.71 -16.15 3.91
C LEU A 158 8.74 -15.29 3.17
N THR A 159 8.28 -14.25 2.48
CA THR A 159 9.08 -13.43 1.58
C THR A 159 8.89 -11.94 1.87
N ASN A 160 9.92 -11.15 1.58
CA ASN A 160 9.82 -9.71 1.56
C ASN A 160 9.71 -9.22 0.10
N PRO A 161 8.53 -8.78 -0.36
CA PRO A 161 8.33 -8.40 -1.76
C PRO A 161 9.15 -7.17 -2.16
N TYR A 162 9.51 -6.28 -1.22
CA TYR A 162 10.39 -5.16 -1.51
C TYR A 162 11.83 -5.62 -1.74
N ALA A 163 12.35 -6.52 -0.89
CA ALA A 163 13.68 -7.08 -1.07
C ALA A 163 13.77 -7.87 -2.38
N ALA A 164 12.72 -8.64 -2.72
CA ALA A 164 12.64 -9.36 -3.99
C ALA A 164 12.63 -8.41 -5.20
N ALA A 165 11.88 -7.31 -5.14
CA ALA A 165 11.90 -6.29 -6.18
C ALA A 165 13.27 -5.59 -6.29
N ALA A 166 13.91 -5.27 -5.16
CA ALA A 166 15.24 -4.68 -5.11
C ALA A 166 16.28 -5.58 -5.77
N ALA A 167 16.27 -6.88 -5.46
CA ALA A 167 17.20 -7.86 -6.01
C ALA A 167 17.07 -8.05 -7.53
N ARG A 168 15.92 -7.70 -8.12
CA ARG A 168 15.65 -7.74 -9.57
C ARG A 168 15.79 -6.39 -10.26
N THR A 169 16.11 -5.34 -9.52
CA THR A 169 16.32 -4.01 -10.10
C THR A 169 17.70 -3.98 -10.72
N GLU A 170 17.78 -3.66 -12.02
CA GLU A 170 19.04 -3.68 -12.78
C GLU A 170 19.66 -2.28 -12.89
N GLY A 171 18.81 -1.25 -12.98
CA GLY A 171 19.19 0.16 -13.04
C GLY A 171 18.95 0.93 -11.74
N ALA A 172 18.90 2.26 -11.87
CA ALA A 172 18.47 3.12 -10.77
C ALA A 172 16.97 2.94 -10.51
N ALA A 173 16.59 2.85 -9.24
CA ALA A 173 15.18 2.84 -8.85
C ALA A 173 14.49 4.13 -9.31
N LEU A 174 13.32 3.99 -9.91
CA LEU A 174 12.55 5.09 -10.47
C LEU A 174 11.53 5.59 -9.44
N ALA A 175 11.41 6.92 -9.29
CA ALA A 175 10.39 7.54 -8.43
C ALA A 175 8.98 7.04 -8.77
N LEU A 176 8.68 6.87 -10.06
CA LEU A 176 7.41 6.36 -10.56
C LEU A 176 7.19 4.86 -10.31
N CYS A 177 8.20 4.13 -9.84
CA CYS A 177 8.07 2.74 -9.40
C CYS A 177 8.05 2.60 -7.88
N ASN A 178 8.01 3.70 -7.12
CA ASN A 178 7.99 3.69 -5.66
C ASN A 178 6.61 3.22 -5.13
N PRO A 179 6.50 2.02 -4.53
CA PRO A 179 5.23 1.47 -4.04
C PRO A 179 5.02 1.72 -2.53
N VAL A 180 5.95 2.41 -1.88
CA VAL A 180 6.04 2.46 -0.41
C VAL A 180 4.85 3.20 0.18
N MET A 181 4.36 4.23 -0.49
CA MET A 181 3.25 5.07 -0.02
C MET A 181 1.86 4.60 -0.52
N ARG A 182 1.73 3.35 -1.01
CA ARG A 182 0.48 2.82 -1.57
C ARG A 182 -0.73 2.85 -0.61
N HIS A 183 -0.49 2.96 0.69
CA HIS A 183 -1.54 3.01 1.72
C HIS A 183 -1.79 4.42 2.30
N SER A 184 -1.11 5.46 1.79
CA SER A 184 -1.15 6.81 2.38
C SER A 184 -1.98 7.83 1.59
N GLY A 185 -2.47 7.47 0.40
CA GLY A 185 -3.06 8.44 -0.53
C GLY A 185 -2.08 9.30 -1.33
N PHE A 186 -0.78 9.09 -1.16
CA PHE A 186 0.27 9.90 -1.78
C PHE A 186 1.27 9.06 -2.60
N GLY A 187 0.96 7.79 -2.87
CA GLY A 187 1.71 6.94 -3.78
C GLY A 187 1.05 6.88 -5.15
N TYR A 188 1.84 7.02 -6.23
CA TYR A 188 1.34 6.80 -7.60
C TYR A 188 1.13 5.32 -7.92
N LEU A 189 1.94 4.46 -7.30
CA LEU A 189 1.91 3.02 -7.52
C LEU A 189 1.18 2.34 -6.36
N ASN A 190 0.11 1.61 -6.67
CA ASN A 190 -0.73 0.95 -5.67
C ASN A 190 -0.54 -0.59 -5.62
N HIS A 191 0.51 -1.11 -6.26
CA HIS A 191 0.91 -2.53 -6.25
C HIS A 191 2.42 -2.67 -6.03
N TYR A 192 2.87 -3.90 -5.71
CA TYR A 192 4.30 -4.20 -5.70
C TYR A 192 4.81 -4.37 -7.14
N PRO A 193 5.78 -3.59 -7.61
CA PRO A 193 6.35 -3.77 -8.93
C PRO A 193 7.25 -5.00 -8.93
N CYS A 194 7.45 -5.62 -10.10
CA CYS A 194 8.39 -6.73 -10.23
C CYS A 194 9.85 -6.32 -9.98
N ARG A 195 10.17 -5.04 -10.18
CA ARG A 195 11.48 -4.39 -9.97
C ARG A 195 11.28 -2.88 -9.80
N PHE A 196 12.20 -2.16 -9.16
CA PHE A 196 12.07 -0.71 -8.93
C PHE A 196 12.39 0.15 -10.15
N ASP A 197 12.73 -0.44 -11.27
CA ASP A 197 12.90 0.15 -12.60
C ASP A 197 11.94 -0.49 -13.62
N CYS A 198 10.74 -0.91 -13.17
CA CYS A 198 9.74 -1.58 -14.00
C CYS A 198 9.08 -0.60 -14.99
N PRO A 199 9.25 -0.77 -16.32
CA PRO A 199 8.69 0.18 -17.29
C PRO A 199 7.15 0.21 -17.28
N ALA A 200 6.50 -0.92 -17.03
CA ALA A 200 5.04 -0.99 -16.98
C ALA A 200 4.49 -0.22 -15.76
N SER A 201 5.10 -0.39 -14.59
CA SER A 201 4.73 0.38 -13.38
C SER A 201 5.03 1.86 -13.55
N ALA A 202 6.17 2.23 -14.14
CA ALA A 202 6.49 3.62 -14.41
C ALA A 202 5.47 4.31 -15.33
N ARG A 203 5.04 3.64 -16.42
CA ARG A 203 4.00 4.15 -17.32
C ARG A 203 2.64 4.31 -16.64
N TYR A 204 2.26 3.34 -15.81
CA TYR A 204 1.05 3.42 -15.00
C TYR A 204 1.10 4.64 -14.06
N SER A 205 2.14 4.74 -13.23
CA SER A 205 2.31 5.85 -12.29
C SER A 205 2.41 7.21 -12.97
N ALA A 206 3.06 7.30 -14.14
CA ALA A 206 3.08 8.53 -14.94
C ALA A 206 1.66 8.97 -15.34
N SER A 207 0.80 8.01 -15.70
CA SER A 207 -0.59 8.28 -16.05
C SER A 207 -1.41 8.72 -14.83
N VAL A 208 -1.21 8.08 -13.66
CA VAL A 208 -1.81 8.49 -12.39
C VAL A 208 -1.36 9.91 -12.00
N ARG A 209 -0.07 10.23 -12.14
CA ARG A 209 0.47 11.57 -11.89
C ARG A 209 -0.16 12.62 -12.79
N ARG A 210 -0.35 12.34 -14.08
CA ARG A 210 -1.05 13.23 -15.03
C ARG A 210 -2.51 13.45 -14.64
N ALA A 211 -3.24 12.41 -14.24
CA ALA A 211 -4.60 12.53 -13.75
C ALA A 211 -4.68 13.44 -12.51
N LEU A 212 -3.77 13.26 -11.55
CA LEU A 212 -3.69 14.09 -10.34
C LEU A 212 -3.40 15.57 -10.64
N LEU A 213 -2.59 15.88 -11.65
CA LEU A 213 -2.36 17.27 -12.08
C LEU A 213 -3.68 17.97 -12.47
N GLY A 214 -4.64 17.24 -13.03
CA GLY A 214 -5.98 17.74 -13.36
C GLY A 214 -6.79 18.22 -12.15
N HIS A 215 -6.46 17.76 -10.94
CA HIS A 215 -7.16 18.13 -9.69
C HIS A 215 -6.38 19.12 -8.80
N GLY A 216 -5.20 19.55 -9.25
CA GLY A 216 -4.39 20.59 -8.64
C GLY A 216 -2.96 20.15 -8.28
N THR A 217 -2.02 21.09 -8.37
CA THR A 217 -0.58 20.81 -8.23
C THR A 217 -0.17 20.39 -6.82
N GLY A 218 -0.82 20.91 -5.78
CA GLY A 218 -0.43 20.61 -4.39
C GLY A 218 -0.50 19.12 -4.01
N LEU A 219 -1.40 18.33 -4.61
CA LEU A 219 -1.42 16.87 -4.42
C LEU A 219 -0.20 16.22 -5.06
N VAL A 220 0.14 16.65 -6.28
CA VAL A 220 1.28 16.14 -7.05
C VAL A 220 2.59 16.50 -6.39
N GLU A 221 2.77 17.75 -5.94
CA GLU A 221 3.95 18.18 -5.19
C GLU A 221 4.19 17.32 -3.94
N ARG A 222 3.11 16.98 -3.22
CA ARG A 222 3.20 16.13 -2.03
C ARG A 222 3.51 14.67 -2.39
N ALA A 223 2.87 14.12 -3.41
CA ALA A 223 3.15 12.76 -3.87
C ALA A 223 4.55 12.63 -4.48
N ASP A 224 5.01 13.60 -5.27
CA ASP A 224 6.37 13.69 -5.83
C ASP A 224 7.42 13.70 -4.70
N ARG A 225 7.19 14.47 -3.62
CA ARG A 225 8.10 14.50 -2.46
C ARG A 225 8.31 13.10 -1.88
N TYR A 226 7.23 12.34 -1.66
CA TYR A 226 7.37 11.00 -1.11
C TYR A 226 7.90 10.00 -2.14
N ALA A 227 7.45 10.08 -3.39
CA ALA A 227 7.89 9.20 -4.45
C ALA A 227 9.41 9.25 -4.66
N ARG A 228 10.04 10.41 -4.41
CA ARG A 228 11.48 10.63 -4.59
C ARG A 228 12.33 10.46 -3.34
N ALA A 229 11.75 10.16 -2.18
CA ALA A 229 12.55 10.02 -0.96
C ALA A 229 13.40 8.73 -0.97
N PRO A 230 14.57 8.70 -0.32
CA PRO A 230 15.20 7.45 0.06
C PRO A 230 14.39 6.76 1.19
N TYR A 231 14.38 5.43 1.16
CA TYR A 231 13.64 4.61 2.12
C TYR A 231 14.49 3.50 2.71
N LEU A 232 14.24 3.19 3.98
CA LEU A 232 14.60 1.92 4.62
C LEU A 232 13.36 1.03 4.64
N LEU A 233 13.44 -0.10 3.96
CA LEU A 233 12.37 -1.09 3.90
C LEU A 233 12.80 -2.32 4.70
N LEU A 234 12.17 -2.54 5.85
CA LEU A 234 12.42 -3.71 6.67
C LEU A 234 11.57 -4.88 6.19
N SER A 235 10.28 -4.65 5.94
CA SER A 235 9.34 -5.67 5.47
C SER A 235 8.20 -5.02 4.67
N GLY A 236 7.25 -5.83 4.21
CA GLY A 236 5.99 -5.34 3.62
C GLY A 236 5.20 -4.40 4.55
N TRP A 237 5.48 -4.43 5.86
CA TRP A 237 4.74 -3.73 6.92
C TRP A 237 5.55 -2.64 7.64
N ALA A 238 6.87 -2.64 7.52
CA ALA A 238 7.75 -1.71 8.21
C ALA A 238 8.66 -1.01 7.22
N GLY A 239 8.42 0.29 7.01
CA GLY A 239 9.22 1.14 6.14
C GLY A 239 9.36 2.54 6.73
N PHE A 240 10.46 3.21 6.39
CA PHE A 240 10.81 4.54 6.87
C PHE A 240 11.33 5.37 5.71
N GLY A 241 10.76 6.55 5.50
CA GLY A 241 11.24 7.51 4.52
C GLY A 241 12.10 8.57 5.18
N PHE A 242 13.04 9.13 4.41
CA PHE A 242 13.98 10.13 4.90
C PHE A 242 14.00 11.39 4.04
N ASP A 243 14.11 12.55 4.70
CA ASP A 243 14.51 13.81 4.07
C ASP A 243 16.04 13.89 4.17
N GLY A 244 16.72 13.27 3.20
CA GLY A 244 18.13 12.96 3.30
C GLY A 244 18.77 12.38 2.04
N VAL A 245 20.00 11.90 2.21
CA VAL A 245 20.84 11.35 1.15
C VAL A 245 21.27 9.93 1.53
N LEU A 246 21.06 8.98 0.61
CA LEU A 246 21.62 7.63 0.71
C LEU A 246 23.01 7.59 0.04
N GLU A 247 23.99 7.06 0.76
CA GLU A 247 25.36 6.81 0.30
C GLU A 247 25.75 5.38 0.68
N GLY A 248 25.68 4.45 -0.27
CA GLY A 248 25.91 3.02 0.01
C GLY A 248 24.86 2.47 0.97
N THR A 249 25.28 2.09 2.18
CA THR A 249 24.41 1.57 3.25
C THR A 249 24.13 2.59 4.35
N THR A 250 24.42 3.87 4.10
CA THR A 250 24.26 4.96 5.07
C THR A 250 23.28 6.00 4.56
N VAL A 251 22.30 6.36 5.38
CA VAL A 251 21.44 7.53 5.13
C VAL A 251 21.77 8.62 6.12
N ARG A 252 22.10 9.81 5.63
CA ARG A 252 22.16 11.05 6.43
C ARG A 252 20.87 11.83 6.19
N TYR A 253 20.18 12.22 7.25
CA TYR A 253 18.85 12.80 7.14
C TYR A 253 18.58 13.89 8.17
N SER A 254 17.68 14.81 7.81
CA SER A 254 17.17 15.85 8.70
C SER A 254 15.85 15.46 9.37
N VAL A 255 15.05 14.66 8.67
CA VAL A 255 13.74 14.16 9.12
C VAL A 255 13.60 12.71 8.69
N CYS A 256 13.03 11.88 9.56
CA CYS A 256 12.53 10.56 9.21
C CYS A 256 11.02 10.50 9.46
N TRP A 257 10.29 9.75 8.64
CA TRP A 257 8.89 9.44 8.91
C TRP A 257 8.63 7.96 8.72
N GLN A 258 7.68 7.46 9.50
CA GLN A 258 7.19 6.11 9.35
C GLN A 258 6.19 6.04 8.20
N VAL A 259 6.32 5.01 7.36
CA VAL A 259 5.36 4.70 6.30
C VAL A 259 4.05 4.21 6.92
N PRO A 260 2.88 4.69 6.49
CA PRO A 260 1.60 4.23 7.03
C PRO A 260 1.42 2.71 6.93
N THR A 261 1.07 2.09 8.05
CA THR A 261 0.93 0.64 8.21
C THR A 261 -0.02 0.34 9.36
N ASN A 262 -0.67 -0.82 9.34
CA ASN A 262 -1.46 -1.31 10.48
C ASN A 262 -0.60 -2.04 11.54
N LYS A 263 0.70 -2.27 11.26
CA LYS A 263 1.66 -2.90 12.17
C LYS A 263 2.92 -2.04 12.31
N PRO A 264 2.82 -0.86 12.96
CA PRO A 264 3.95 0.06 13.05
C PRO A 264 5.08 -0.48 13.93
N ASN A 265 6.33 -0.39 13.44
CA ASN A 265 7.53 -0.64 14.24
C ASN A 265 7.96 0.64 14.98
N ASN A 266 7.27 0.94 16.08
CA ASN A 266 7.47 2.15 16.88
C ASN A 266 8.86 2.23 17.53
N ALA A 267 9.49 1.08 17.82
CA ALA A 267 10.83 1.04 18.41
C ALA A 267 11.87 1.59 17.43
N VAL A 268 11.85 1.12 16.17
CA VAL A 268 12.74 1.63 15.12
C VAL A 268 12.38 3.07 14.76
N ALA A 269 11.09 3.41 14.69
CA ALA A 269 10.65 4.79 14.45
C ALA A 269 11.24 5.77 15.48
N LYS A 270 11.16 5.42 16.78
CA LYS A 270 11.75 6.20 17.85
C LYS A 270 13.27 6.30 17.71
N LEU A 271 13.94 5.16 17.50
CA LEU A 271 15.39 5.12 17.34
C LEU A 271 15.86 6.05 16.22
N LEU A 272 15.22 5.98 15.05
CA LEU A 272 15.53 6.86 13.91
C LEU A 272 15.26 8.33 14.21
N SER A 273 14.17 8.65 14.92
CA SER A 273 13.84 10.05 15.29
C SER A 273 14.83 10.68 16.27
N ASP A 274 15.55 9.86 17.04
CA ASP A 274 16.58 10.31 17.97
C ASP A 274 17.93 10.56 17.26
N GLY A 275 18.10 10.12 16.00
CA GLY A 275 19.31 10.29 15.19
C GLY A 275 19.16 11.22 13.98
N ASN A 276 20.27 11.41 13.26
CA ASN A 276 20.33 12.09 11.96
C ASN A 276 21.18 11.32 10.93
N ARG A 277 21.64 10.12 11.30
CA ARG A 277 22.36 9.18 10.44
C ARG A 277 21.99 7.76 10.83
N VAL A 278 21.67 6.92 9.85
CA VAL A 278 21.46 5.48 10.02
C VAL A 278 22.39 4.74 9.08
N GLU A 279 23.02 3.67 9.58
CA GLU A 279 23.94 2.82 8.86
C GLU A 279 23.48 1.37 8.99
N LEU A 280 23.43 0.63 7.86
CA LEU A 280 23.17 -0.80 7.87
C LEU A 280 24.52 -1.55 7.74
N VAL A 281 24.87 -2.29 8.78
CA VAL A 281 26.09 -3.12 8.82
C VAL A 281 25.66 -4.56 9.10
N GLY A 282 25.73 -5.42 8.09
CA GLY A 282 25.20 -6.78 8.18
C GLY A 282 23.70 -6.77 8.45
N ASN A 283 23.30 -7.36 9.58
CA ASN A 283 21.91 -7.42 10.06
C ASN A 283 21.61 -6.40 11.18
N VAL A 284 22.44 -5.37 11.35
CA VAL A 284 22.27 -4.37 12.41
C VAL A 284 22.11 -2.98 11.81
N LEU A 285 21.03 -2.30 12.19
CA LEU A 285 20.88 -0.87 11.99
C LEU A 285 21.54 -0.14 13.13
N SER A 286 22.49 0.73 12.84
CA SER A 286 23.14 1.62 13.81
C SER A 286 22.70 3.05 13.57
N VAL A 287 22.17 3.71 14.58
CA VAL A 287 21.69 5.09 14.51
C VAL A 287 22.62 6.00 15.30
N TRP A 288 22.94 7.13 14.69
CA TRP A 288 23.87 8.13 15.19
C TRP A 288 23.23 9.52 15.18
N ARG A 289 23.68 10.37 16.09
CA ARG A 289 23.44 11.82 16.09
C ARG A 289 24.78 12.50 15.97
N THR A 290 25.09 13.00 14.77
CA THR A 290 26.43 13.49 14.43
C THR A 290 27.45 12.35 14.64
N ASP A 291 28.32 12.45 15.65
CA ASP A 291 29.34 11.43 15.96
C ASP A 291 28.99 10.60 17.20
N THR A 292 27.83 10.85 17.82
CA THR A 292 27.38 10.13 19.01
C THR A 292 26.49 8.96 18.62
N PHE A 293 26.83 7.76 19.08
CA PHE A 293 25.98 6.58 18.92
C PHE A 293 24.69 6.73 19.73
N VAL A 294 23.54 6.58 19.07
CA VAL A 294 22.22 6.67 19.70
C VAL A 294 21.74 5.29 20.13
N GLY A 295 21.90 4.30 19.25
CA GLY A 295 21.46 2.94 19.53
C GLY A 295 21.51 2.07 18.28
N SER A 296 21.15 0.80 18.45
CA SER A 296 21.07 -0.15 17.34
C SER A 296 19.80 -0.98 17.39
N TYR A 297 19.46 -1.56 16.24
CA TYR A 297 18.36 -2.48 16.07
C TYR A 297 18.85 -3.70 15.27
N GLU A 298 18.76 -4.88 15.88
CA GLU A 298 19.04 -6.14 15.20
C GLU A 298 17.80 -6.59 14.44
N ILE A 299 18.01 -6.90 13.16
CA ILE A 299 16.98 -7.30 12.21
C ILE A 299 16.44 -8.69 12.54
N ARG A 300 15.12 -8.84 12.45
CA ARG A 300 14.43 -10.06 12.88
C ARG A 300 13.81 -10.83 11.71
N ALA A 301 14.01 -12.14 11.72
CA ALA A 301 13.36 -13.06 10.79
C ALA A 301 12.35 -14.00 11.48
N ASP A 302 12.23 -13.90 12.81
CA ASP A 302 11.46 -14.81 13.67
C ASP A 302 10.02 -14.34 13.92
N HIS A 303 9.55 -13.35 13.17
CA HIS A 303 8.21 -12.78 13.32
C HIS A 303 7.40 -12.78 12.01
N TYR A 304 6.17 -12.30 12.10
CA TYR A 304 5.08 -12.44 11.12
C TYR A 304 5.34 -11.93 9.69
N ALA A 305 6.45 -11.21 9.46
CA ALA A 305 6.95 -10.92 8.12
C ALA A 305 8.48 -10.79 8.23
N PRO A 306 9.27 -11.63 7.54
CA PRO A 306 10.71 -11.63 7.70
C PRO A 306 11.28 -10.26 7.31
N GLU A 307 12.05 -9.65 8.21
CA GLU A 307 12.75 -8.42 7.88
C GLU A 307 13.95 -8.72 6.99
N HIS A 308 14.07 -7.94 5.92
CA HIS A 308 15.20 -7.94 5.02
C HIS A 308 15.53 -6.47 4.72
N PRO A 309 16.36 -5.83 5.57
CA PRO A 309 16.61 -4.39 5.50
C PRO A 309 17.17 -4.03 4.15
N THR A 310 16.46 -3.15 3.46
CA THR A 310 16.84 -2.72 2.12
C THR A 310 16.74 -1.21 2.08
N PHE A 311 17.88 -0.53 1.88
CA PHE A 311 17.86 0.87 1.48
C PHE A 311 17.56 0.98 -0.01
N VAL A 312 16.62 1.84 -0.36
CA VAL A 312 16.26 2.11 -1.76
C VAL A 312 16.22 3.61 -1.96
N ASP A 313 16.93 4.08 -2.99
CA ASP A 313 16.95 5.49 -3.37
C ASP A 313 16.10 5.73 -4.63
N PHE A 314 14.93 6.34 -4.44
CA PHE A 314 14.01 6.66 -5.52
C PHE A 314 14.19 8.08 -6.07
N ARG A 315 15.29 8.78 -5.74
CA ARG A 315 15.55 10.16 -6.21
C ARG A 315 15.75 10.31 -7.72
N GLY A 316 15.75 9.20 -8.46
CA GLY A 316 15.79 9.16 -9.92
C GLY A 316 14.70 10.01 -10.59
N SER A 317 14.77 10.10 -11.92
CA SER A 317 13.86 10.96 -12.70
C SER A 317 12.40 10.63 -12.43
N ILE A 318 11.59 11.68 -12.23
CA ILE A 318 10.13 11.61 -12.19
C ILE A 318 9.49 12.04 -13.51
N ASP A 319 10.31 12.59 -14.41
CA ASP A 319 9.89 12.91 -15.76
C ASP A 319 9.62 11.60 -16.49
N SER A 320 8.50 11.57 -17.22
CA SER A 320 8.01 10.34 -17.83
C SER A 320 9.10 9.72 -18.68
N PRO A 321 9.34 8.39 -18.61
CA PRO A 321 10.11 7.74 -19.65
C PRO A 321 9.39 8.09 -20.96
N GLU A 322 10.08 8.79 -21.86
CA GLU A 322 9.52 9.08 -23.17
C GLU A 322 8.99 7.76 -23.75
N PRO A 323 7.78 7.73 -24.31
CA PRO A 323 7.29 6.52 -24.95
C PRO A 323 8.29 6.14 -26.04
N ALA A 324 8.95 4.99 -25.85
CA ALA A 324 9.76 4.35 -26.87
C ALA A 324 8.90 3.93 -28.07
#